data_AF-K1ZF55-F1
#
_entry.id   AF-K1ZF55-F1
#
_cell.length_a   1.000
_cell.length_b   1.000
_cell.length_c   1.000
_cell.angle_alpha   90.00
_cell.angle_beta   90.00
_cell.angle_gamma   90.00
#
_symmetry.space_group_name_H-M   'P 1'
#
loop_
_entity.id
_entity.type
_entity.pdbx_description
1 polymer ?
#
loop_
_entity_poly.entity_id
_entity_poly.type
_entity_poly.pdbx_seq_one_letter_code
_entity_poly.pdbx_strand_id
1 'polypeptide(L)'
;MVSHVDHSEHSVDVVVTEYGLVDTRSLTPRQVAEQVIRKCAHPDFRDQLWDYYQRAVKERGGHEPHILEQAFFMHRLFMETGDMRVR
;
A
#
# COMPACT_ATOMS: atom_id res chain seq x y z
N MET A 1 -0.63 5.82 -0.16
CA MET A 1 -0.04 6.98 0.51
C MET A 1 0.79 6.54 1.70
N VAL A 2 1.88 7.27 1.96
CA VAL A 2 2.74 7.14 3.16
C VAL A 2 2.61 8.41 4.01
N SER A 3 2.86 8.34 5.31
CA SER A 3 2.70 9.48 6.23
C SER A 3 3.63 10.66 5.94
N HIS A 4 4.77 10.39 5.31
CA HIS A 4 5.74 11.37 4.80
C HIS A 4 6.42 10.79 3.56
N VAL A 5 6.71 11.62 2.55
CA VAL A 5 7.31 11.20 1.27
C VAL A 5 8.68 11.86 1.12
N ASP A 6 9.74 11.06 1.15
CA ASP A 6 11.09 11.48 0.75
C ASP A 6 11.42 11.11 -0.70
N HIS A 7 10.94 9.94 -1.13
CA HIS A 7 11.12 9.38 -2.46
C HIS A 7 9.76 9.11 -3.10
N SER A 8 9.45 9.78 -4.21
CA SER A 8 8.27 9.45 -5.00
C SER A 8 8.47 8.12 -5.74
N GLU A 9 7.38 7.56 -6.24
CA GLU A 9 7.36 6.34 -7.05
C GLU A 9 8.24 6.44 -8.30
N HIS A 10 8.45 7.65 -8.83
CA HIS A 10 9.37 7.91 -9.95
C HIS A 10 10.86 7.76 -9.59
N SER A 11 11.19 7.63 -8.31
CA SER A 11 12.58 7.51 -7.83
C SER A 11 12.91 6.15 -7.22
N VAL A 12 11.97 5.19 -7.29
CA VAL A 12 12.13 3.85 -6.71
C VAL A 12 11.89 2.79 -7.78
N ASP A 13 12.96 2.08 -8.16
CA ASP A 13 12.92 1.04 -9.19
C ASP A 13 12.65 -0.37 -8.65
N VAL A 14 13.03 -0.65 -7.40
CA VAL A 14 12.93 -2.00 -6.82
C VAL A 14 12.56 -1.94 -5.34
N VAL A 15 11.60 -2.76 -4.92
CA VAL A 15 11.20 -2.96 -3.52
C VAL A 15 11.47 -4.41 -3.11
N VAL A 16 12.14 -4.62 -1.97
CA VAL A 16 12.52 -5.96 -1.48
C VAL A 16 12.18 -6.10 0.00
N THR A 17 11.59 -7.24 0.38
CA THR A 17 11.40 -7.70 1.76
C THR A 17 11.78 -9.18 1.86
N GLU A 18 11.69 -9.78 3.05
CA GLU A 18 11.86 -11.21 3.26
C GLU A 18 10.79 -12.06 2.53
N TYR A 19 9.67 -11.45 2.13
CA TYR A 19 8.57 -12.13 1.43
C TYR A 19 8.70 -12.09 -0.10
N GLY A 20 9.53 -11.19 -0.65
CA GLY A 20 9.71 -11.12 -2.09
C GLY A 20 10.33 -9.83 -2.61
N LEU A 21 10.30 -9.70 -3.94
CA LEU A 21 10.84 -8.58 -4.69
C LEU A 21 9.84 -8.10 -5.74
N VAL A 22 9.76 -6.78 -5.91
CA VAL A 22 9.01 -6.10 -6.98
C VAL A 22 9.94 -5.15 -7.72
N ASP A 23 10.01 -5.32 -9.03
CA ASP A 23 10.64 -4.38 -9.98
C ASP A 23 9.55 -3.49 -10.58
N THR A 24 9.67 -2.17 -10.42
CA THR A 24 8.64 -1.18 -10.75
C THR A 24 8.83 -0.52 -12.12
N ARG A 25 9.98 -0.70 -12.78
CA ARG A 25 10.41 0.08 -13.97
C ARG A 25 9.47 0.07 -15.17
N SER A 26 8.52 -0.84 -15.22
CA SER A 26 7.52 -0.94 -16.30
C SER A 26 6.09 -1.09 -15.80
N LEU A 27 5.85 -0.76 -14.52
CA LEU A 27 4.57 -0.92 -13.87
C LEU A 27 3.87 0.42 -13.72
N THR A 28 2.57 0.45 -14.03
CA THR A 28 1.67 1.55 -13.63
C THR A 28 1.49 1.54 -12.10
N PRO A 29 1.08 2.66 -11.47
CA PRO A 29 0.89 2.70 -10.01
C PRO A 29 -0.05 1.62 -9.47
N ARG A 30 -1.12 1.29 -10.20
CA ARG A 30 -2.01 0.17 -9.86
C ARG A 30 -1.29 -1.18 -9.86
N GLN A 31 -0.47 -1.44 -10.89
CA GLN A 31 0.33 -2.66 -10.96
C GLN A 31 1.40 -2.71 -9.86
N VAL A 32 2.05 -1.57 -9.55
CA VAL A 32 2.99 -1.47 -8.42
C VAL A 32 2.29 -1.82 -7.11
N ALA A 33 1.14 -1.19 -6.82
CA ALA A 33 0.38 -1.46 -5.61
C ALA A 33 -0.01 -2.94 -5.48
N GLU A 34 -0.56 -3.53 -6.55
CA GLU A 34 -0.94 -4.94 -6.56
C GLU A 34 0.26 -5.87 -6.33
N GLN A 35 1.39 -5.60 -6.97
CA GLN A 35 2.58 -6.44 -6.81
C GLN A 35 3.21 -6.28 -5.43
N VAL A 36 3.33 -5.06 -4.91
CA VAL A 36 3.91 -4.81 -3.57
C VAL A 36 3.06 -5.47 -2.49
N ILE A 37 1.73 -5.35 -2.57
CA ILE A 37 0.82 -6.01 -1.61
C ILE A 37 0.98 -7.54 -1.69
N ARG A 38 0.98 -8.12 -2.89
CA ARG A 38 0.98 -9.58 -3.05
C ARG A 38 2.35 -10.23 -2.79
N LYS A 39 3.45 -9.55 -3.12
CA LYS A 39 4.81 -10.11 -3.09
C LYS A 39 5.65 -9.65 -1.91
N CYS A 40 5.49 -8.40 -1.45
CA CYS A 40 6.40 -7.82 -0.44
C CYS A 40 5.73 -7.62 0.92
N ALA A 41 4.42 -7.38 0.99
CA ALA A 41 3.74 -7.18 2.26
C ALA A 41 3.74 -8.44 3.13
N HIS A 42 3.98 -8.27 4.43
CA HIS A 42 3.91 -9.34 5.42
C HIS A 42 2.49 -9.94 5.47
N PRO A 43 2.34 -11.28 5.63
CA PRO A 43 1.05 -11.98 5.62
C PRO A 43 -0.03 -11.34 6.51
N ASP A 44 0.29 -10.99 7.75
CA ASP A 44 -0.62 -10.31 8.69
C ASP A 44 -1.26 -9.00 8.17
N PHE A 45 -0.64 -8.32 7.21
CA PHE A 45 -1.11 -7.03 6.69
C PHE A 45 -1.64 -7.11 5.26
N ARG A 46 -1.38 -8.21 4.55
CA ARG A 46 -1.69 -8.33 3.12
C ARG A 46 -3.18 -8.16 2.84
N ASP A 47 -4.02 -8.79 3.65
CA ASP A 47 -5.46 -8.79 3.44
C ASP A 47 -6.09 -7.41 3.69
N GLN A 48 -5.67 -6.71 4.76
CA GLN A 48 -6.17 -5.35 5.04
C GLN A 48 -5.69 -4.31 4.00
N LEU A 49 -4.46 -4.46 3.49
CA LEU A 49 -3.96 -3.62 2.40
C LEU A 49 -4.72 -3.88 1.10
N TRP A 50 -4.99 -5.16 0.81
CA TRP A 50 -5.75 -5.58 -0.35
C TRP A 50 -7.20 -5.08 -0.30
N ASP A 51 -7.87 -5.18 0.85
CA ASP A 51 -9.21 -4.61 1.06
C ASP A 51 -9.24 -3.11 0.78
N TYR A 52 -8.32 -2.35 1.38
CA TYR A 52 -8.23 -0.90 1.16
C TYR A 52 -8.05 -0.57 -0.33
N TYR A 53 -7.13 -1.26 -1.01
CA TYR A 53 -6.88 -1.06 -2.44
C TYR A 53 -8.13 -1.36 -3.29
N GLN A 54 -8.78 -2.50 -3.06
CA GLN A 54 -9.96 -2.90 -3.83
C GLN A 54 -11.14 -1.94 -3.65
N ARG A 55 -11.38 -1.46 -2.42
CA ARG A 55 -12.40 -0.44 -2.17
C ARG A 55 -12.04 0.87 -2.86
N ALA A 56 -10.79 1.32 -2.79
CA ALA A 56 -10.35 2.53 -3.48
C ALA A 56 -10.53 2.43 -5.00
N VAL A 57 -10.17 1.30 -5.62
CA VAL A 57 -10.38 1.04 -7.05
C VAL A 57 -11.86 1.12 -7.41
N LYS A 58 -12.72 0.50 -6.60
CA LYS A 58 -14.17 0.42 -6.85
C LYS A 58 -14.90 1.75 -6.63
N GLU A 59 -14.60 2.44 -5.54
CA GLU A 59 -15.36 3.61 -5.08
C GLU A 59 -14.84 4.94 -5.65
N ARG A 60 -13.53 5.02 -5.94
CA ARG A 60 -12.86 6.27 -6.34
C ARG A 60 -12.24 6.16 -7.73
N GLY A 61 -11.72 4.98 -8.11
CA GLY A 61 -11.09 4.77 -9.42
C GLY A 61 -9.82 5.61 -9.59
N GLY A 62 -9.51 6.01 -10.83
CA GLY A 62 -8.37 6.89 -11.13
C GLY A 62 -7.01 6.20 -11.27
N HIS A 63 -5.99 6.96 -11.70
CA HIS A 63 -4.63 6.44 -11.93
C HIS A 63 -4.02 5.86 -10.65
N GLU A 64 -4.20 6.57 -9.53
CA GLU A 64 -3.75 6.20 -8.18
C GLU A 64 -4.95 6.20 -7.22
N PRO A 65 -5.65 5.07 -7.08
CA PRO A 65 -6.89 5.01 -6.33
C PRO A 65 -6.66 5.18 -4.81
N HIS A 66 -7.33 6.17 -4.21
CA HIS A 66 -7.28 6.43 -2.77
C HIS A 66 -8.64 6.81 -2.18
N ILE A 67 -8.98 6.24 -1.02
CA ILE A 67 -10.01 6.75 -0.11
C ILE A 67 -9.30 7.65 0.89
N LEU A 68 -9.39 8.98 0.68
CA LEU A 68 -8.60 9.97 1.44
C LEU A 68 -8.93 9.96 2.93
N GLU A 69 -10.19 9.73 3.27
CA GLU A 69 -10.67 9.65 4.66
C GLU A 69 -10.02 8.50 5.44
N GLN A 70 -9.51 7.50 4.73
CA GLN A 70 -8.91 6.29 5.30
C GLN A 70 -7.44 6.12 4.92
N ALA A 71 -6.83 7.03 4.15
CA ALA A 71 -5.48 6.84 3.61
C ALA A 71 -4.40 6.60 4.69
N PHE A 72 -4.64 7.08 5.91
CA PHE A 72 -3.72 6.95 7.06
C PHE A 72 -4.28 6.08 8.21
N PHE A 73 -5.26 5.20 7.95
CA PHE A 73 -5.93 4.43 9.00
C PHE A 73 -4.97 3.57 9.83
N MET A 74 -3.98 2.92 9.21
CA MET A 74 -2.99 2.08 9.91
C MET A 74 -2.15 2.89 10.91
N HIS A 75 -1.69 4.08 10.49
CA HIS A 75 -0.93 4.98 11.36
C HIS A 75 -1.77 5.43 12.55
N ARG A 76 -3.05 5.78 12.31
CA ARG A 76 -3.98 6.13 13.38
C ARG A 76 -4.20 4.97 14.36
N LEU A 77 -4.40 3.75 13.84
CA LEU A 77 -4.60 2.57 14.67
C LEU A 77 -3.38 2.29 15.56
N PHE A 78 -2.17 2.48 15.03
CA PHE A 78 -0.94 2.37 15.82
C PHE A 78 -0.88 3.40 16.94
N MET A 79 -1.22 4.67 16.66
CA MET A 79 -1.26 5.73 17.67
C MET A 79 -2.30 5.46 18.77
N GLU A 80 -3.43 4.86 18.41
CA GLU A 80 -4.54 4.57 19.33
C GLU A 80 -4.33 3.29 20.14
N THR A 81 -3.71 2.25 19.56
CA THR A 81 -3.70 0.89 20.12
C THR A 81 -2.32 0.25 20.27
N GLY A 82 -1.28 0.88 19.70
CA GLY A 82 0.08 0.30 19.62
C GLY A 82 0.25 -0.78 18.54
N ASP A 83 -0.77 -1.05 17.71
CA ASP A 83 -0.74 -2.06 16.65
C ASP A 83 -1.38 -1.51 15.36
N MET A 84 -0.94 -1.96 14.19
CA MET A 84 -1.48 -1.58 12.88
C MET A 84 -2.46 -2.61 12.30
N ARG A 85 -2.60 -3.77 12.93
CA ARG A 85 -3.49 -4.84 12.48
C ARG A 85 -4.94 -4.52 12.81
N VAL A 86 -5.80 -4.59 11.80
CA VAL A 86 -7.25 -4.59 12.01
C VAL A 86 -7.62 -5.86 12.78
N ARG A 87 -8.34 -5.69 13.89
CA ARG A 87 -8.83 -6.81 14.72
C ARG A 87 -10.23 -7.23 14.31
#